data_AF-A0A7C7QQQ4-F1
#
_entry.id   AF-A0A7C7QQQ4-F1
#
_cell.length_a   1.000
_cell.length_b   1.000
_cell.length_c   1.000
_cell.angle_alpha   90.00
_cell.angle_beta   90.00
_cell.angle_gamma   90.00
#
_symmetry.space_group_name_H-M   'P 1'
#
loop_
_entity.id
_entity.type
_entity.pdbx_description
1 polymer ?
#
loop_
_entity_poly.entity_id
_entity_poly.type
_entity_poly.pdbx_seq_one_letter_code
_entity_poly.pdbx_strand_id
1 'polypeptide(L)'
;MRFISLTWTDGLPQTEAILVVRTVHEAILQARQQWPVRGNIIEVPEIKPFGYWVLQGAEPDQVYGSMEWYINKSFDQESQQLLGRRYLQLVLDEPWQHQTPHYDLAAVHQPLFDEVDQHGVFGLAVRGRAAVLSVYPLHALDEGPRRYRVLRRLVAHYLGQVMGIPIPGWREPAQCLSPCAMRPANSLAEWVERVEEETRVRALYCRDCQRELSARLASNHFGIN
;
A
#
# COMPACT_ATOMS: atom_id res chain seq x y z
N MET A 1 5.72 -6.50 17.87
CA MET A 1 4.54 -6.28 17.00
C MET A 1 4.99 -5.50 15.78
N ARG A 2 4.58 -5.90 14.56
CA ARG A 2 4.93 -5.15 13.35
C ARG A 2 4.07 -3.89 13.26
N PHE A 3 4.65 -2.77 12.87
CA PHE A 3 3.92 -1.53 12.54
C PHE A 3 3.77 -1.39 11.03
N ILE A 4 2.92 -0.44 10.61
CA ILE A 4 2.74 -0.06 9.20
C ILE A 4 3.35 1.32 9.00
N SER A 5 4.45 1.39 8.26
CA SER A 5 5.11 2.60 7.79
C SER A 5 4.38 3.13 6.56
N LEU A 6 4.01 4.42 6.60
CA LEU A 6 3.41 5.12 5.47
C LEU A 6 4.31 6.28 5.07
N THR A 7 4.78 6.28 3.83
CA THR A 7 5.65 7.32 3.27
C THR A 7 5.02 7.89 2.01
N TRP A 8 5.31 9.16 1.71
CA TRP A 8 4.88 9.76 0.46
C TRP A 8 5.79 10.88 0.01
N THR A 9 5.93 11.02 -1.31
CA THR A 9 6.74 12.09 -1.89
C THR A 9 6.14 13.46 -1.63
N ASP A 10 6.97 14.49 -1.58
CA ASP A 10 6.58 15.90 -1.44
C ASP A 10 5.62 16.41 -2.52
N GLY A 11 5.70 15.87 -3.74
CA GLY A 11 4.76 16.17 -4.82
C GLY A 11 3.34 15.62 -4.65
N LEU A 12 3.07 14.85 -3.58
CA LEU A 12 1.71 14.37 -3.27
C LEU A 12 0.93 15.47 -2.51
N PRO A 13 -0.22 15.96 -3.02
CA PRO A 13 -1.02 16.96 -2.32
C PRO A 13 -1.41 16.50 -0.92
N GLN A 14 -1.46 17.44 0.04
CA GLN A 14 -1.78 17.14 1.43
C GLN A 14 -3.14 16.42 1.59
N THR A 15 -4.12 16.77 0.76
CA THR A 15 -5.45 16.11 0.75
C THR A 15 -5.36 14.64 0.36
N GLU A 16 -4.47 14.28 -0.57
CA GLU A 16 -4.22 12.90 -0.99
C GLU A 16 -3.42 12.14 0.07
N ALA A 17 -2.41 12.77 0.68
CA ALA A 17 -1.67 12.18 1.79
C ALA A 17 -2.58 11.84 2.99
N ILE A 18 -3.48 12.77 3.37
CA ILE A 18 -4.51 12.52 4.40
C ILE A 18 -5.39 11.33 4.01
N LEU A 19 -5.77 11.22 2.73
CA LEU A 19 -6.60 10.12 2.25
C LEU A 19 -5.87 8.78 2.31
N VAL A 20 -4.57 8.73 2.02
CA VAL A 20 -3.74 7.52 2.16
C VAL A 20 -3.79 7.04 3.62
N VAL A 21 -3.43 7.90 4.57
CA VAL A 21 -3.40 7.55 6.00
C VAL A 21 -4.78 7.13 6.50
N ARG A 22 -5.82 7.89 6.16
CA ARG A 22 -7.21 7.59 6.54
C ARG A 22 -7.67 6.25 5.99
N THR A 23 -7.35 5.95 4.73
CA THR A 23 -7.74 4.68 4.09
C THR A 23 -7.12 3.49 4.80
N VAL A 24 -5.83 3.59 5.17
CA VAL A 24 -5.15 2.53 5.94
C VAL A 24 -5.83 2.35 7.30
N HIS A 25 -6.10 3.43 8.02
CA HIS A 25 -6.84 3.38 9.28
C HIS A 25 -8.21 2.72 9.13
N GLU A 26 -9.00 3.12 8.14
CA GLU A 26 -10.33 2.57 7.85
C GLU A 26 -10.27 1.05 7.58
N ALA A 27 -9.30 0.61 6.77
CA ALA A 27 -9.09 -0.80 6.45
C ALA A 27 -8.79 -1.65 7.71
N ILE A 28 -7.89 -1.16 8.58
CA ILE A 28 -7.52 -1.85 9.82
C ILE A 28 -8.72 -1.90 10.79
N LEU A 29 -9.46 -0.79 10.92
CA LEU A 29 -10.66 -0.75 11.76
C LEU A 29 -11.76 -1.69 11.25
N GLN A 30 -11.96 -1.80 9.94
CA GLN A 30 -12.90 -2.76 9.35
C GLN A 30 -12.50 -4.21 9.65
N ALA A 31 -11.21 -4.54 9.56
CA ALA A 31 -10.73 -5.89 9.89
C ALA A 31 -10.89 -6.22 11.38
N ARG A 32 -10.68 -5.24 12.26
CA ARG A 32 -10.88 -5.37 13.72
C ARG A 32 -12.31 -5.75 14.09
N GLN A 33 -13.32 -5.35 13.29
CA GLN A 33 -14.72 -5.72 13.54
C GLN A 33 -14.99 -7.23 13.44
N GLN A 34 -14.06 -8.00 12.88
CA GLN A 34 -14.16 -9.46 12.82
C GLN A 34 -13.68 -10.15 14.11
N TRP A 35 -13.06 -9.43 15.05
CA TRP A 35 -12.58 -10.00 16.31
C TRP A 35 -13.69 -10.10 17.35
N PRO A 36 -13.58 -11.04 18.31
CA PRO A 36 -14.50 -11.12 19.45
C PRO A 36 -14.55 -9.78 20.22
N VAL A 37 -15.74 -9.35 20.64
CA VAL A 37 -15.90 -8.10 21.42
C VAL A 37 -15.44 -8.27 22.88
N ARG A 38 -15.56 -9.49 23.42
CA ARG A 38 -15.18 -9.82 24.81
C ARG A 38 -13.88 -10.60 24.82
N GLY A 39 -12.98 -10.23 25.75
CA GLY A 39 -11.72 -10.94 25.98
C GLY A 39 -10.68 -10.76 24.86
N ASN A 40 -10.86 -9.78 23.97
CA ASN A 40 -9.90 -9.52 22.91
C ASN A 40 -8.69 -8.75 23.45
N ILE A 41 -7.53 -9.38 23.35
CA ILE A 41 -6.24 -8.82 23.74
C ILE A 41 -5.41 -8.37 22.52
N ILE A 42 -5.93 -8.55 21.30
CA ILE A 42 -5.21 -8.22 20.07
C ILE A 42 -5.19 -6.71 19.88
N GLU A 43 -4.00 -6.15 19.86
CA GLU A 43 -3.76 -4.75 19.53
C GLU A 43 -3.69 -4.54 18.01
N VAL A 44 -4.21 -3.40 17.55
CA VAL A 44 -4.04 -2.99 16.16
C VAL A 44 -2.61 -2.52 15.92
N PRO A 45 -1.97 -2.85 14.78
CA PRO A 45 -0.64 -2.36 14.47
C PRO A 45 -0.61 -0.84 14.52
N GLU A 46 0.46 -0.30 15.08
CA GLU A 46 0.73 1.12 15.00
C GLU A 46 0.87 1.52 13.52
N ILE A 47 0.23 2.62 13.14
CA ILE A 47 0.38 3.23 11.82
C ILE A 47 1.28 4.44 11.99
N LYS A 48 2.44 4.44 11.32
CA LYS A 48 3.45 5.49 11.40
C LYS A 48 3.47 6.30 10.09
N PRO A 49 2.76 7.44 10.02
CA PRO A 49 2.80 8.33 8.87
C PRO A 49 4.08 9.17 8.89
N PHE A 50 5.14 8.66 8.28
CA PHE A 50 6.43 9.35 8.21
C PHE A 50 6.45 10.46 7.14
N GLY A 51 5.61 10.35 6.11
CA GLY A 51 5.53 11.33 5.03
C GLY A 51 6.81 11.40 4.19
N TYR A 52 7.21 12.60 3.80
CA TYR A 52 8.51 12.85 3.15
C TYR A 52 9.60 12.91 4.21
N TRP A 53 9.94 11.74 4.72
CA TRP A 53 10.81 11.63 5.89
C TRP A 53 12.28 11.77 5.52
N VAL A 54 13.02 12.29 6.50
CA VAL A 54 14.47 12.42 6.49
C VAL A 54 14.92 12.02 7.90
N LEU A 55 15.89 11.11 8.03
CA LEU A 55 16.50 10.83 9.33
C LEU A 55 17.10 12.12 9.87
N GLN A 56 16.83 12.41 11.14
CA GLN A 56 17.35 13.63 11.75
C GLN A 56 18.88 13.64 11.69
N GLY A 57 19.44 14.67 11.04
CA GLY A 57 20.89 14.82 10.86
C GLY A 57 21.47 13.95 9.75
N ALA A 58 20.65 13.33 8.91
CA ALA A 58 21.17 12.65 7.72
C ALA A 58 21.63 13.65 6.67
N GLU A 59 22.79 13.33 6.08
CA GLU A 59 23.27 13.99 4.88
C GLU A 59 22.38 13.64 3.68
N PRO A 60 22.25 14.51 2.66
CA PRO A 60 21.36 14.28 1.51
C PRO A 60 21.56 12.93 0.80
N ASP A 61 22.80 12.44 0.73
CA ASP A 61 23.16 11.17 0.09
C ASP A 61 23.33 10.00 1.07
N GLN A 62 22.98 10.20 2.34
CA GLN A 62 23.08 9.15 3.34
C GLN A 62 22.25 7.94 2.89
N VAL A 63 22.87 6.77 2.88
CA VAL A 63 22.24 5.51 2.48
C VAL A 63 21.00 5.27 3.34
N TYR A 64 19.85 5.11 2.68
CA TYR A 64 18.54 4.99 3.32
C TYR A 64 18.14 6.20 4.20
N GLY A 65 18.83 7.34 4.08
CA GLY A 65 18.67 8.47 5.01
C GLY A 65 17.40 9.29 4.82
N SER A 66 16.72 9.15 3.69
CA SER A 66 15.55 9.95 3.33
C SER A 66 14.72 9.26 2.26
N MET A 67 13.45 9.65 2.12
CA MET A 67 12.64 9.22 0.98
C MET A 67 13.26 9.66 -0.36
N GLU A 68 13.87 10.84 -0.40
CA GLU A 68 14.58 11.36 -1.57
C GLU A 68 15.65 10.40 -2.07
N TRP A 69 16.42 9.82 -1.15
CA TRP A 69 17.47 8.87 -1.49
C TRP A 69 16.91 7.65 -2.24
N TYR A 70 15.78 7.10 -1.80
CA TYR A 70 15.14 5.97 -2.49
C TYR A 70 14.70 6.37 -3.89
N ILE A 71 14.09 7.55 -4.02
CA ILE A 71 13.65 8.06 -5.32
C ILE A 71 14.87 8.20 -6.23
N ASN A 72 15.92 8.90 -5.80
CA ASN A 72 17.12 9.13 -6.60
C ASN A 72 17.84 7.84 -7.02
N LYS A 73 17.88 6.83 -6.15
CA LYS A 73 18.50 5.53 -6.48
C LYS A 73 17.64 4.63 -7.36
N SER A 74 16.32 4.87 -7.40
CA SER A 74 15.39 4.07 -8.21
C SER A 74 14.83 4.82 -9.43
N PHE A 75 15.15 6.10 -9.62
CA PHE A 75 14.68 6.88 -10.74
C PHE A 75 15.57 6.69 -11.97
N ASP A 76 14.93 6.42 -13.11
CA ASP A 76 15.60 6.39 -14.40
C ASP A 76 15.49 7.76 -15.08
N GLN A 77 16.65 8.38 -15.31
CA GLN A 77 16.73 9.72 -15.89
C GLN A 77 16.36 9.73 -17.38
N GLU A 78 16.53 8.62 -18.09
CA GLU A 78 16.22 8.56 -19.52
C GLU A 78 14.70 8.48 -19.74
N SER A 79 14.02 7.56 -19.07
CA SER A 79 12.55 7.41 -19.17
C SER A 79 11.76 8.40 -18.31
N GLN A 80 12.41 9.08 -17.35
CA GLN A 80 11.75 9.93 -16.34
C GLN A 80 10.73 9.13 -15.49
N GLN A 81 11.03 7.87 -15.17
CA GLN A 81 10.16 6.99 -14.41
C GLN A 81 10.87 6.42 -13.18
N LEU A 82 10.09 6.15 -12.14
CA LEU A 82 10.56 5.39 -10.98
C LEU A 82 10.55 3.90 -11.32
N LEU A 83 11.70 3.24 -11.20
CA LEU A 83 11.86 1.80 -11.39
C LEU A 83 11.37 1.08 -10.13
N GLY A 84 10.17 0.53 -10.21
CA GLY A 84 9.44 0.12 -9.01
C GLY A 84 10.02 -1.12 -8.32
N ARG A 85 10.57 -2.09 -9.05
CA ARG A 85 11.22 -3.26 -8.44
C ARG A 85 12.54 -2.88 -7.79
N ARG A 86 13.32 -2.00 -8.42
CA ARG A 86 14.51 -1.42 -7.80
C ARG A 86 14.17 -0.69 -6.51
N TYR A 87 13.13 0.14 -6.49
CA TYR A 87 12.65 0.79 -5.28
C TYR A 87 12.33 -0.22 -4.17
N LEU A 88 11.53 -1.25 -4.48
CA LEU A 88 11.15 -2.27 -3.50
C LEU A 88 12.35 -3.08 -2.99
N GLN A 89 13.33 -3.36 -3.86
CA GLN A 89 14.56 -4.04 -3.44
C GLN A 89 15.34 -3.20 -2.43
N LEU A 90 15.46 -1.89 -2.65
CA LEU A 90 16.08 -0.99 -1.68
C LEU A 90 15.36 -1.06 -0.33
N VAL A 91 14.02 -1.04 -0.32
CA VAL A 91 13.24 -1.17 0.91
C VAL A 91 13.52 -2.49 1.64
N LEU A 92 13.58 -3.60 0.91
CA LEU A 92 13.87 -4.90 1.51
C LEU A 92 15.29 -5.02 2.10
N ASP A 93 16.25 -4.30 1.52
CA ASP A 93 17.66 -4.30 1.94
C ASP A 93 17.94 -3.30 3.09
N GLU A 94 16.92 -2.57 3.55
CA GLU A 94 17.06 -1.60 4.65
C GLU A 94 17.50 -2.28 5.95
N PRO A 95 18.52 -1.73 6.66
CA PRO A 95 18.99 -2.30 7.92
C PRO A 95 17.89 -2.45 8.98
N TRP A 96 16.94 -1.52 9.06
CA TRP A 96 15.83 -1.60 10.02
C TRP A 96 14.74 -2.59 9.62
N GLN A 97 14.59 -2.95 8.34
CA GLN A 97 13.73 -4.07 7.95
C GLN A 97 14.24 -5.41 8.54
N HIS A 98 15.57 -5.54 8.70
CA HIS A 98 16.18 -6.70 9.36
C HIS A 98 16.07 -6.65 10.89
N GLN A 99 16.25 -5.48 11.50
CA GLN A 99 16.23 -5.31 12.96
C GLN A 99 14.81 -5.31 13.54
N THR A 100 13.90 -4.59 12.88
CA THR A 100 12.49 -4.45 13.28
C THR A 100 11.61 -4.66 12.06
N PRO A 101 11.29 -5.91 11.68
CA PRO A 101 10.45 -6.19 10.52
C PRO A 101 9.11 -5.44 10.60
N HIS A 102 8.80 -4.66 9.59
CA HIS A 102 7.58 -3.84 9.51
C HIS A 102 7.02 -3.87 8.09
N TYR A 103 5.83 -3.32 7.96
CA TYR A 103 5.15 -3.20 6.69
C TYR A 103 5.40 -1.82 6.10
N ASP A 104 5.76 -1.73 4.83
CA ASP A 104 5.94 -0.46 4.13
C ASP A 104 4.91 -0.24 3.03
N LEU A 105 4.31 0.93 3.03
CA LEU A 105 3.48 1.40 1.93
C LEU A 105 3.89 2.82 1.55
N ALA A 106 4.48 2.96 0.37
CA ALA A 106 4.92 4.23 -0.18
C ALA A 106 3.96 4.72 -1.27
N ALA A 107 3.61 6.01 -1.25
CA ALA A 107 2.85 6.68 -2.30
C ALA A 107 3.71 7.74 -3.01
N VAL A 108 3.92 7.59 -4.31
CA VAL A 108 4.81 8.47 -5.10
C VAL A 108 4.04 9.25 -6.16
N HIS A 109 4.50 10.46 -6.47
CA HIS A 109 3.91 11.29 -7.53
C HIS A 109 4.53 11.05 -8.91
N GLN A 110 5.67 10.37 -8.98
CA GLN A 110 6.34 10.01 -10.23
C GLN A 110 5.59 8.85 -10.93
N PRO A 111 5.63 8.76 -12.26
CA PRO A 111 5.20 7.56 -12.97
C PRO A 111 6.04 6.36 -12.54
N LEU A 112 5.39 5.21 -12.33
CA LEU A 112 6.04 3.98 -11.90
C LEU A 112 6.12 3.00 -13.07
N PHE A 113 7.27 2.36 -13.21
CA PHE A 113 7.56 1.38 -14.25
C PHE A 113 7.92 0.03 -13.62
N ASP A 114 7.38 -1.05 -14.18
CA ASP A 114 7.82 -2.41 -13.86
C ASP A 114 8.90 -2.84 -14.86
N GLU A 115 10.13 -3.00 -14.36
CA GLU A 115 11.30 -3.32 -15.18
C GLU A 115 11.30 -4.77 -15.69
N VAL A 116 10.51 -5.66 -15.12
CA VAL A 116 10.41 -7.06 -15.57
C VAL A 116 9.34 -7.19 -16.63
N ASP A 117 8.16 -6.62 -16.38
CA ASP A 117 7.02 -6.72 -17.30
C ASP A 117 7.06 -5.63 -18.39
N GLN A 118 8.01 -4.68 -18.28
CA GLN A 118 8.31 -3.65 -19.27
C GLN A 118 7.12 -2.72 -19.59
N HIS A 119 6.37 -2.30 -18.56
CA HIS A 119 5.27 -1.36 -18.73
C HIS A 119 5.04 -0.47 -17.49
N GLY A 120 4.32 0.64 -17.70
CA GLY A 120 3.87 1.51 -16.62
C GLY A 120 2.81 0.83 -15.73
N VAL A 121 2.86 1.09 -14.43
CA VAL A 121 2.00 0.45 -13.43
C VAL A 121 1.46 1.47 -12.42
N PHE A 122 0.35 1.13 -11.75
CA PHE A 122 -0.19 1.92 -10.65
C PHE A 122 0.53 1.64 -9.32
N GLY A 123 1.24 0.53 -9.23
CA GLY A 123 1.97 0.12 -8.04
C GLY A 123 2.56 -1.28 -8.18
N LEU A 124 3.50 -1.60 -7.32
CA LEU A 124 4.10 -2.92 -7.17
C LEU A 124 4.14 -3.29 -5.69
N ALA A 125 4.16 -4.59 -5.42
CA ALA A 125 4.22 -5.09 -4.06
C ALA A 125 5.11 -6.33 -3.93
N VAL A 126 5.89 -6.35 -2.86
CA VAL A 126 6.43 -7.57 -2.26
C VAL A 126 5.44 -8.01 -1.20
N ARG A 127 4.67 -9.04 -1.56
CA ARG A 127 3.57 -9.54 -0.74
C ARG A 127 4.01 -9.84 0.69
N GLY A 128 3.22 -9.39 1.67
CA GLY A 128 3.54 -9.62 3.08
C GLY A 128 4.68 -8.74 3.61
N ARG A 129 5.16 -7.75 2.85
CA ARG A 129 6.32 -6.92 3.21
C ARG A 129 6.13 -5.45 2.86
N ALA A 130 6.13 -5.11 1.58
CA ALA A 130 6.25 -3.73 1.12
C ALA A 130 5.47 -3.50 -0.18
N ALA A 131 5.02 -2.27 -0.40
CA ALA A 131 4.46 -1.83 -1.68
C ALA A 131 4.79 -0.36 -1.95
N VAL A 132 4.88 -0.04 -3.23
CA VAL A 132 4.98 1.33 -3.74
C VAL A 132 3.85 1.52 -4.74
N LEU A 133 3.09 2.60 -4.61
CA LEU A 133 2.04 2.99 -5.54
C LEU A 133 2.31 4.37 -6.12
N SER A 134 1.90 4.59 -7.35
CA SER A 134 1.98 5.88 -8.02
C SER A 134 0.61 6.51 -8.16
N VAL A 135 0.50 7.79 -7.78
CA VAL A 135 -0.69 8.59 -8.02
C VAL A 135 -0.69 9.26 -9.40
N TYR A 136 0.44 9.23 -10.12
CA TYR A 136 0.62 9.89 -11.41
C TYR A 136 -0.49 9.56 -12.41
N PRO A 137 -0.90 8.28 -12.61
CA PRO A 137 -1.95 7.96 -13.58
C PRO A 137 -3.31 8.57 -13.21
N LEU A 138 -3.53 8.96 -11.94
CA LEU A 138 -4.77 9.55 -11.48
C LEU A 138 -4.94 11.00 -11.93
N HIS A 139 -3.89 11.65 -12.45
CA HIS A 139 -3.96 12.98 -13.03
C HIS A 139 -4.80 13.02 -14.33
N ALA A 140 -5.04 11.86 -14.95
CA ALA A 140 -5.98 11.75 -16.06
C ALA A 140 -7.46 11.85 -15.60
N LEU A 141 -7.73 11.87 -14.30
CA LEU A 141 -9.05 12.10 -13.74
C LEU A 141 -9.16 13.55 -13.22
N ASP A 142 -10.33 14.14 -13.39
CA ASP A 142 -10.64 15.43 -12.78
C ASP A 142 -10.44 15.38 -11.25
N GLU A 143 -9.92 16.46 -10.70
CA GLU A 143 -9.82 16.63 -9.26
C GLU A 143 -11.23 16.60 -8.64
N GLY A 144 -11.49 15.60 -7.82
CA GLY A 144 -12.80 15.44 -7.22
C GLY A 144 -13.09 14.04 -6.68
N PRO A 145 -14.38 13.75 -6.39
CA PRO A 145 -14.79 12.53 -5.72
C PRO A 145 -14.35 11.25 -6.44
N ARG A 146 -14.31 11.25 -7.78
CA ARG A 146 -13.89 10.08 -8.56
C ARG A 146 -12.42 9.76 -8.34
N ARG A 147 -11.52 10.75 -8.48
CA ARG A 147 -10.07 10.60 -8.21
C ARG A 147 -9.82 10.09 -6.80
N TYR A 148 -10.48 10.67 -5.79
CA TYR A 148 -10.32 10.24 -4.41
C TYR A 148 -10.81 8.82 -4.15
N ARG A 149 -11.93 8.39 -4.73
CA ARG A 149 -12.37 7.00 -4.58
C ARG A 149 -11.39 6.01 -5.23
N VAL A 150 -10.82 6.36 -6.38
CA VAL A 150 -9.79 5.53 -7.03
C VAL A 150 -8.52 5.47 -6.18
N LEU A 151 -8.03 6.61 -5.66
CA LEU A 151 -6.89 6.63 -4.75
C LEU A 151 -7.14 5.78 -3.49
N ARG A 152 -8.32 5.91 -2.88
CA ARG A 152 -8.74 5.09 -1.74
C ARG A 152 -8.71 3.59 -2.08
N ARG A 153 -9.22 3.20 -3.25
CA ARG A 153 -9.15 1.81 -3.70
C ARG A 153 -7.71 1.35 -3.90
N LEU A 154 -6.88 2.18 -4.52
CA LEU A 154 -5.48 1.89 -4.82
C LEU A 154 -4.68 1.63 -3.54
N VAL A 155 -4.79 2.53 -2.56
CA VAL A 155 -4.16 2.39 -1.25
C VAL A 155 -4.61 1.12 -0.55
N ALA A 156 -5.92 0.82 -0.57
CA ALA A 156 -6.43 -0.41 0.01
C ALA A 156 -5.90 -1.66 -0.71
N HIS A 157 -5.86 -1.68 -2.03
CA HIS A 157 -5.32 -2.81 -2.79
C HIS A 157 -3.89 -3.12 -2.36
N TYR A 158 -3.00 -2.12 -2.37
CA TYR A 158 -1.59 -2.32 -2.03
C TYR A 158 -1.37 -2.56 -0.54
N LEU A 159 -2.16 -1.94 0.35
CA LEU A 159 -2.17 -2.31 1.77
C LEU A 159 -2.50 -3.80 1.93
N GLY A 160 -3.51 -4.32 1.23
CA GLY A 160 -3.84 -5.73 1.29
C GLY A 160 -2.69 -6.62 0.80
N GLN A 161 -2.00 -6.24 -0.28
CA GLN A 161 -0.81 -6.97 -0.74
C GLN A 161 0.31 -6.96 0.31
N VAL A 162 0.57 -5.81 0.93
CA VAL A 162 1.52 -5.63 2.04
C VAL A 162 1.15 -6.51 3.23
N MET A 163 -0.13 -6.62 3.56
CA MET A 163 -0.65 -7.49 4.61
C MET A 163 -0.73 -8.97 4.21
N GLY A 164 -0.43 -9.30 2.95
CA GLY A 164 -0.40 -10.67 2.45
C GLY A 164 -1.77 -11.28 2.20
N ILE A 165 -2.77 -10.48 1.80
CA ILE A 165 -4.10 -10.92 1.34
C ILE A 165 -4.27 -10.68 -0.18
N PRO A 166 -5.06 -11.48 -0.92
CA PRO A 166 -5.78 -12.68 -0.47
C PRO A 166 -4.86 -13.91 -0.28
N ILE A 167 -4.89 -14.61 0.85
CA ILE A 167 -3.92 -15.67 1.21
C ILE A 167 -3.89 -16.78 0.13
N PRO A 168 -2.74 -17.06 -0.51
CA PRO A 168 -2.63 -18.10 -1.53
C PRO A 168 -2.99 -19.48 -0.95
N GLY A 169 -3.69 -20.31 -1.73
CA GLY A 169 -4.07 -21.67 -1.32
C GLY A 169 -5.27 -21.76 -0.38
N TRP A 170 -5.75 -20.65 0.19
CA TRP A 170 -7.04 -20.62 0.89
C TRP A 170 -8.24 -20.55 -0.08
N ARG A 171 -8.00 -20.15 -1.33
CA ARG A 171 -8.99 -20.13 -2.42
C ARG A 171 -8.37 -20.56 -3.73
N GLU A 172 -9.14 -21.29 -4.53
CA GLU A 172 -8.94 -21.38 -5.97
C GLU A 172 -9.97 -20.46 -6.67
N PRO A 173 -9.54 -19.47 -7.48
CA PRO A 173 -8.17 -19.00 -7.74
C PRO A 173 -7.60 -18.12 -6.61
N ALA A 174 -6.27 -17.92 -6.59
CA ALA A 174 -5.55 -17.07 -5.63
C ALA A 174 -5.79 -15.55 -5.79
N GLN A 175 -6.94 -15.16 -6.34
CA GLN A 175 -7.34 -13.79 -6.61
C GLN A 175 -8.75 -13.53 -6.06
N CYS A 176 -8.99 -12.29 -5.60
CA CYS A 176 -10.32 -11.90 -5.17
C CYS A 176 -11.19 -11.56 -6.38
N LEU A 177 -12.33 -12.24 -6.54
CA LEU A 177 -13.28 -11.99 -7.63
C LEU A 177 -14.50 -11.16 -7.20
N SER A 178 -14.71 -10.99 -5.90
CA SER A 178 -15.81 -10.17 -5.38
C SER A 178 -15.60 -8.67 -5.65
N PRO A 179 -16.65 -7.84 -5.60
CA PRO A 179 -16.53 -6.38 -5.49
C PRO A 179 -15.71 -6.02 -4.23
N CYS A 180 -14.42 -5.78 -4.43
CA CYS A 180 -13.41 -5.71 -3.39
C CYS A 180 -12.16 -5.01 -3.95
N ALA A 181 -11.50 -4.20 -3.12
CA ALA A 181 -10.25 -3.53 -3.47
C ALA A 181 -9.15 -4.53 -3.88
N MET A 182 -9.19 -5.78 -3.37
CA MET A 182 -8.23 -6.82 -3.73
C MET A 182 -8.42 -7.42 -5.12
N ARG A 183 -9.51 -7.10 -5.83
CA ARG A 183 -9.67 -7.51 -7.22
C ARG A 183 -8.68 -6.72 -8.09
N PRO A 184 -7.87 -7.37 -8.95
CA PRO A 184 -6.88 -6.65 -9.76
C PRO A 184 -7.57 -5.73 -10.79
N ALA A 185 -6.83 -4.73 -11.24
CA ALA A 185 -7.19 -3.84 -12.34
C ALA A 185 -5.91 -3.38 -13.04
N ASN A 186 -5.90 -3.48 -14.38
CA ASN A 186 -4.73 -3.25 -15.21
C ASN A 186 -4.79 -1.91 -15.96
N SER A 187 -5.92 -1.20 -15.89
CA SER A 187 -6.11 0.09 -16.53
C SER A 187 -6.89 1.06 -15.64
N LEU A 188 -6.73 2.37 -15.88
CA LEU A 188 -7.46 3.39 -15.12
C LEU A 188 -8.98 3.23 -15.24
N ALA A 189 -9.46 2.85 -16.43
CA ALA A 189 -10.87 2.58 -16.68
C ALA A 189 -11.39 1.43 -15.81
N GLU A 190 -10.63 0.34 -15.71
CA GLU A 190 -10.96 -0.76 -14.79
C GLU A 190 -10.94 -0.28 -13.34
N TRP A 191 -9.93 0.46 -12.88
CA TRP A 191 -9.90 1.00 -11.51
C TRP A 191 -11.17 1.81 -11.19
N VAL A 192 -11.64 2.64 -12.11
CA VAL A 192 -12.88 3.42 -11.97
C VAL A 192 -14.11 2.50 -11.92
N GLU A 193 -14.24 1.53 -12.83
CA GLU A 193 -15.35 0.58 -12.84
C GLU A 193 -15.46 -0.19 -11.51
N ARG A 194 -14.32 -0.66 -11.00
CA ARG A 194 -14.23 -1.44 -9.77
C ARG A 194 -14.67 -0.62 -8.55
N VAL A 195 -14.29 0.66 -8.49
CA VAL A 195 -14.75 1.60 -7.46
C VAL A 195 -16.28 1.75 -7.46
N GLU A 196 -16.91 1.82 -8.63
CA GLU A 196 -18.37 1.97 -8.73
C GLU A 196 -19.10 0.70 -8.26
N GLU A 197 -18.54 -0.49 -8.56
CA GLU A 197 -19.02 -1.75 -7.99
C GLU A 197 -18.91 -1.78 -6.45
N GLU A 198 -17.74 -1.42 -5.89
CA GLU A 198 -17.49 -1.35 -4.45
C GLU A 198 -18.41 -0.35 -3.73
N THR A 199 -18.68 0.79 -4.38
CA THR A 199 -19.60 1.82 -3.87
C THR A 199 -21.03 1.29 -3.78
N ARG A 200 -21.48 0.53 -4.79
CA ARG A 200 -22.82 -0.09 -4.79
C ARG A 200 -23.00 -1.08 -3.65
N VAL A 201 -21.98 -1.90 -3.35
CA VAL A 201 -22.03 -2.87 -2.24
C VAL A 201 -21.62 -2.28 -0.88
N ARG A 202 -21.22 -1.00 -0.85
CA ARG A 202 -20.77 -0.27 0.34
C ARG A 202 -19.65 -0.98 1.12
N ALA A 203 -18.72 -1.60 0.40
CA ALA A 203 -17.63 -2.36 1.00
C ALA A 203 -16.30 -2.05 0.30
N LEU A 204 -15.25 -1.77 1.09
CA LEU A 204 -13.88 -1.61 0.56
C LEU A 204 -13.24 -2.98 0.31
N TYR A 205 -13.27 -3.85 1.32
CA TYR A 205 -12.95 -5.26 1.16
C TYR A 205 -14.23 -6.10 1.26
N CYS A 206 -14.32 -7.18 0.48
CA CYS A 206 -15.35 -8.20 0.71
C CYS A 206 -15.13 -8.89 2.07
N ARG A 207 -16.17 -9.52 2.63
CA ARG A 207 -16.12 -10.20 3.96
C ARG A 207 -14.94 -11.17 4.09
N ASP A 208 -14.67 -11.82 2.99
CA ASP A 208 -13.64 -12.81 2.79
C ASP A 208 -12.22 -12.20 2.95
N CYS A 209 -11.91 -11.12 2.23
CA CYS A 209 -10.65 -10.39 2.43
C CYS A 209 -10.59 -9.66 3.78
N GLN A 210 -11.72 -9.23 4.36
CA GLN A 210 -11.74 -8.65 5.72
C GLN A 210 -11.32 -9.69 6.78
N ARG A 211 -11.82 -10.93 6.68
CA ARG A 211 -11.44 -12.03 7.57
C ARG A 211 -9.96 -12.38 7.46
N GLU A 212 -9.44 -12.44 6.24
CA GLU A 212 -8.02 -12.70 6.03
C GLU A 212 -7.13 -11.57 6.55
N LEU A 213 -7.53 -10.30 6.33
CA LEU A 213 -6.83 -9.15 6.91
C LEU A 213 -6.83 -9.25 8.43
N SER A 214 -7.99 -9.55 9.01
CA SER A 214 -8.17 -9.74 10.46
C SER A 214 -7.29 -10.86 11.02
N ALA A 215 -7.20 -11.99 10.32
CA ALA A 215 -6.35 -13.12 10.70
C ALA A 215 -4.86 -12.76 10.61
N ARG A 216 -4.44 -12.02 9.57
CA ARG A 216 -3.06 -11.54 9.44
C ARG A 216 -2.68 -10.57 10.55
N LEU A 217 -3.56 -9.63 10.89
CA LEU A 217 -3.35 -8.71 12.02
C LEU A 217 -3.21 -9.46 13.36
N ALA A 218 -4.08 -10.44 13.61
CA ALA A 218 -4.00 -11.28 14.80
C ALA A 218 -2.69 -12.09 14.85
N SER A 219 -2.30 -12.73 13.74
CA SER A 219 -1.09 -13.56 13.67
C SER A 219 0.17 -12.74 13.94
N ASN A 220 0.23 -11.51 13.40
CA ASN A 220 1.32 -10.57 13.64
C ASN A 220 1.44 -10.14 15.10
N HIS A 221 0.33 -10.02 15.82
CA HIS A 221 0.33 -9.69 17.24
C HIS A 221 0.98 -10.82 18.06
N PHE A 222 0.69 -12.07 17.73
CA PHE A 222 1.25 -13.25 18.42
C PHE A 222 2.63 -13.69 17.91
N GLY A 223 3.19 -13.02 16.89
CA GLY A 223 4.49 -13.39 16.31
C GLY A 223 4.46 -14.68 15.49
N ILE A 224 3.28 -15.13 15.07
CA ILE A 224 3.10 -16.32 14.24
C ILE A 224 3.16 -15.87 12.78
N ASN A 225 4.17 -16.32 12.02
CA ASN A 225 4.32 -16.03 10.59
C ASN A 225 3.75 -17.15 9.73
#